data_AF-A0A0X1U6X1-F1
#
_entry.id   AF-A0A0X1U6X1-F1
#
_cell.length_a   1.000
_cell.length_b   1.000
_cell.length_c   1.000
_cell.angle_alpha   90.00
_cell.angle_beta   90.00
_cell.angle_gamma   90.00
#
_symmetry.space_group_name_H-M   'P 1'
#
loop_
_entity.id
_entity.type
_entity.pdbx_description
1 polymer ?
#
loop_
_entity_poly.entity_id
_entity_poly.type
_entity_poly.pdbx_seq_one_letter_code
_entity_poly.pdbx_strand_id
1 'polypeptide(L)'
;MYNLQNDPVHINADRRRNESRMKREQKKTRKARALKAVATIKILSLWLFCFVAIIAFIIFIESLLQYRIILKWILIFTFTCVLIRQIDEATQKIKKSPRNGNSKRGHK
;
A
#
# COMPACT_ATOMS: atom_id res chain seq x y z
N MET A 1 -24.49 28.96 43.85
CA MET A 1 -23.66 27.99 43.09
C MET A 1 -23.34 28.61 41.74
N TYR A 2 -22.09 29.02 41.52
CA TYR A 2 -21.65 29.54 40.22
C TYR A 2 -21.37 28.36 39.28
N ASN A 3 -22.11 28.27 38.17
CA ASN A 3 -21.92 27.26 37.14
C ASN A 3 -20.70 27.63 36.27
N LEU A 4 -19.50 27.27 36.74
CA LEU A 4 -18.22 27.38 36.01
C LEU A 4 -18.27 26.78 34.58
N GLN A 5 -19.26 25.93 34.29
CA GLN A 5 -19.49 25.32 32.98
C GLN A 5 -19.83 26.36 31.89
N ASN A 6 -20.46 27.49 32.25
CA ASN A 6 -20.93 28.51 31.31
C ASN A 6 -19.99 29.72 31.22
N ASP A 7 -18.84 29.69 31.88
CA ASP A 7 -17.87 30.77 31.77
C ASP A 7 -17.28 30.82 30.36
N PRO A 8 -17.28 31.98 29.70
CA PRO A 8 -16.78 32.12 28.32
C PRO A 8 -15.30 31.73 28.20
N VAL A 9 -14.55 31.81 29.31
CA VAL A 9 -13.15 31.36 29.40
C VAL A 9 -13.04 29.84 29.25
N HIS A 10 -13.90 29.06 29.91
CA HIS A 10 -13.93 27.60 29.82
C HIS A 10 -14.37 27.13 28.43
N ILE A 11 -15.40 27.76 27.87
CA ILE A 11 -15.91 27.46 26.52
C ILE A 11 -14.83 27.71 25.45
N ASN A 12 -14.07 28.81 25.58
CA ASN A 12 -12.98 29.13 24.66
C ASN A 12 -11.77 28.19 24.80
N ALA A 13 -11.47 27.72 26.02
CA ALA A 13 -10.42 26.74 26.27
C ALA A 13 -10.75 25.39 25.62
N ASP A 14 -11.99 24.92 25.77
CA ASP A 14 -12.46 23.68 25.14
C ASP A 14 -12.50 23.78 23.62
N ARG A 15 -12.90 24.94 23.07
CA ARG A 15 -12.85 25.21 21.63
C ARG A 15 -11.42 25.11 21.07
N ARG A 16 -10.44 25.74 21.72
CA ARG A 16 -9.02 25.64 21.31
C ARG A 16 -8.48 24.22 21.41
N ARG A 17 -8.91 23.46 22.43
CA ARG A 17 -8.54 22.05 22.62
C ARG A 17 -9.10 21.17 21.50
N ASN A 18 -10.35 21.39 21.10
CA ASN A 18 -11.00 20.67 20.00
C ASN A 18 -10.40 21.03 18.63
N GLU A 19 -10.10 22.30 18.36
CA GLU A 19 -9.40 22.70 17.13
C GLU A 19 -8.01 22.07 17.01
N SER A 20 -7.27 22.01 18.12
CA SER A 20 -5.96 21.38 18.18
C SER A 20 -6.03 19.86 17.92
N ARG A 21 -7.08 19.20 18.40
CA ARG A 21 -7.37 17.78 18.12
C ARG A 21 -7.72 17.57 16.65
N MET A 22 -8.64 18.37 16.10
CA MET A 22 -9.02 18.30 14.68
C MET A 22 -7.81 18.51 13.75
N LYS A 23 -6.95 19.51 14.02
CA LYS A 23 -5.73 19.75 13.23
C LYS A 23 -4.76 18.54 13.29
N ARG A 24 -4.65 17.87 14.44
CA ARG A 24 -3.83 16.65 14.58
C ARG A 24 -4.45 15.46 13.84
N GLU A 25 -5.77 15.30 13.88
CA GLU A 25 -6.49 14.25 13.15
C GLU A 25 -6.41 14.45 11.64
N GLN A 26 -6.59 15.68 11.15
CA GLN A 26 -6.38 16.03 9.74
C GLN A 26 -4.94 15.78 9.28
N LYS A 27 -3.93 16.09 10.12
CA LYS A 27 -2.53 15.75 9.82
C LYS A 27 -2.30 14.23 9.78
N LYS A 28 -2.92 13.46 10.68
CA LYS A 28 -2.86 11.98 10.67
C LYS A 28 -3.54 11.39 9.42
N THR A 29 -4.70 11.92 9.01
CA THR A 29 -5.41 11.43 7.82
C THR A 29 -4.67 11.78 6.53
N ARG A 30 -4.07 12.98 6.42
CA ARG A 30 -3.22 13.34 5.27
C ARG A 30 -2.00 12.41 5.15
N LYS A 31 -1.31 12.13 6.26
CA LYS A 31 -0.19 11.16 6.27
C LYS A 31 -0.65 9.74 5.93
N ALA A 32 -1.81 9.30 6.44
CA ALA A 32 -2.37 7.99 6.11
C ALA A 32 -2.77 7.86 4.63
N ARG A 33 -3.30 8.94 4.02
CA ARG A 33 -3.60 8.98 2.58
C ARG A 33 -2.33 8.94 1.73
N ALA A 34 -1.31 9.71 2.09
CA ALA A 34 -0.02 9.69 1.41
C ALA A 34 0.64 8.30 1.48
N LEU A 35 0.62 7.64 2.64
CA LEU A 35 1.14 6.28 2.81
C LEU A 35 0.37 5.26 1.95
N LYS A 36 -0.96 5.38 1.86
CA LYS A 36 -1.77 4.55 0.95
C LYS A 36 -1.40 4.79 -0.52
N ALA A 37 -1.24 6.05 -0.92
CA ALA A 37 -0.85 6.39 -2.29
C ALA A 37 0.53 5.82 -2.66
N VAL A 38 1.52 5.91 -1.76
CA VAL A 38 2.86 5.32 -1.97
C VAL A 38 2.79 3.80 -2.11
N ALA A 39 1.98 3.12 -1.30
CA ALA A 39 1.77 1.67 -1.44
C ALA A 39 1.15 1.31 -2.80
N THR A 40 0.14 2.07 -3.25
CA THR A 40 -0.49 1.86 -4.56
C THR A 40 0.50 2.08 -5.70
N ILE A 41 1.33 3.12 -5.66
CA ILE A 41 2.35 3.40 -6.69
C ILE A 41 3.39 2.27 -6.75
N LYS A 42 3.81 1.74 -5.60
CA LYS A 42 4.73 0.58 -5.54
C LYS A 42 4.12 -0.67 -6.17
N ILE A 43 2.83 -0.92 -5.93
CA ILE A 43 2.13 -2.06 -6.55
C ILE A 43 2.04 -1.84 -8.06
N LEU A 44 1.65 -0.64 -8.52
CA LEU A 44 1.54 -0.33 -9.95
C LEU A 44 2.87 -0.47 -10.69
N SER A 45 3.97 0.05 -10.12
CA SER A 45 5.31 -0.10 -10.70
C SER A 45 5.77 -1.55 -10.76
N LEU A 46 5.47 -2.36 -9.74
CA LEU A 46 5.77 -3.80 -9.75
C LEU A 46 5.02 -4.54 -10.87
N TRP A 47 3.73 -4.22 -11.05
CA TRP A 47 2.92 -4.77 -12.14
C TRP A 47 3.43 -4.35 -13.52
N LEU A 48 3.83 -3.08 -13.69
CA LEU A 48 4.41 -2.59 -14.93
C LEU A 48 5.71 -3.32 -15.28
N PHE A 49 6.60 -3.49 -14.30
CA PHE A 49 7.85 -4.23 -14.49
C PHE A 49 7.59 -5.69 -14.91
N CYS A 50 6.59 -6.32 -14.29
CA CYS A 50 6.23 -7.70 -14.63
C CYS A 50 5.63 -7.82 -16.03
N PHE A 51 4.81 -6.86 -16.46
CA PHE A 51 4.29 -6.81 -17.82
C PHE A 51 5.42 -6.74 -18.85
N VAL A 52 6.43 -5.88 -18.61
CA VAL A 52 7.62 -5.78 -19.47
C VAL A 52 8.41 -7.09 -19.48
N ALA A 53 8.59 -7.74 -18.32
CA ALA A 53 9.29 -9.02 -18.22
C ALA A 53 8.58 -10.15 -19.01
N ILE A 54 7.25 -10.20 -18.99
CA ILE A 54 6.47 -11.17 -19.77
C ILE A 54 6.66 -10.93 -21.27
N ILE A 55 6.57 -9.68 -21.73
CA ILE A 55 6.78 -9.36 -23.14
C ILE A 55 8.20 -9.75 -23.59
N ALA A 56 9.21 -9.38 -22.82
CA ALA A 56 10.60 -9.75 -23.12
C ALA A 56 10.78 -11.27 -23.18
N PHE A 57 10.15 -12.01 -22.28
CA PHE A 57 10.19 -13.47 -22.27
C PHE A 57 9.49 -14.08 -23.49
N ILE A 58 8.34 -13.55 -23.90
CA ILE A 58 7.64 -13.99 -25.11
C ILE A 58 8.52 -13.81 -26.34
N ILE A 59 9.12 -12.64 -26.53
CA ILE A 59 10.02 -12.34 -27.67
C ILE A 59 11.24 -13.27 -27.66
N PHE A 60 11.80 -13.53 -26.47
CA PHE A 60 12.94 -14.43 -26.30
C PHE A 60 12.60 -15.88 -26.68
N ILE A 61 11.46 -16.39 -26.21
CA ILE A 61 10.96 -17.73 -26.55
C ILE A 61 10.58 -17.84 -28.03
N GLU A 62 10.01 -16.78 -28.60
CA GLU A 62 9.68 -16.70 -30.01
C GLU A 62 10.92 -16.92 -30.88
N SER A 63 12.01 -16.24 -30.51
CA SER A 63 13.33 -16.31 -31.15
C SER A 63 14.01 -17.68 -30.99
N LEU A 64 13.86 -18.33 -29.83
CA LEU A 64 14.51 -19.62 -29.52
C LEU A 64 13.82 -20.85 -30.13
N LEU A 65 12.49 -20.84 -30.24
CA LEU A 65 11.70 -22.06 -30.48
C LEU A 65 10.86 -22.00 -31.76
N GLN A 66 11.41 -21.49 -32.87
CA GLN A 66 10.70 -21.20 -34.13
C GLN A 66 9.66 -22.27 -34.54
N TYR A 67 9.98 -23.56 -34.46
CA TYR A 67 9.09 -24.65 -34.94
C TYR A 67 8.26 -25.37 -33.86
N ARG A 68 8.46 -25.08 -32.57
CA ARG A 68 7.81 -25.82 -31.46
C ARG A 68 6.71 -25.03 -30.79
N ILE A 69 5.59 -24.84 -31.49
CA ILE A 69 4.44 -24.03 -31.05
C ILE A 69 3.91 -24.46 -29.67
N ILE A 70 3.68 -25.76 -29.46
CA ILE A 70 3.13 -26.27 -28.19
C ILE A 70 4.07 -25.98 -27.01
N LEU A 71 5.38 -26.21 -27.21
CA LEU A 71 6.38 -25.99 -26.17
C LEU A 71 6.53 -24.51 -25.80
N LYS A 72 6.41 -23.60 -26.77
CA LYS A 72 6.38 -22.15 -26.54
C LYS A 72 5.26 -21.76 -25.58
N TRP A 73 4.04 -22.23 -25.83
CA TRP A 73 2.89 -21.90 -25.01
C TRP A 73 3.00 -22.47 -23.59
N ILE A 74 3.52 -23.70 -23.44
CA ILE A 74 3.78 -24.28 -22.11
C ILE A 74 4.79 -23.43 -21.33
N LEU A 75 5.87 -22.99 -21.96
CA LEU A 75 6.89 -22.16 -21.32
C LEU A 75 6.37 -20.77 -20.95
N ILE A 76 5.62 -20.12 -21.85
CA ILE A 76 5.00 -18.82 -21.57
C ILE A 76 3.99 -18.93 -20.43
N PHE A 77 3.15 -19.96 -20.45
CA PHE A 77 2.13 -20.18 -19.42
C PHE A 77 2.77 -20.44 -18.05
N THR A 78 3.73 -21.36 -17.98
CA THR A 78 4.42 -21.69 -16.72
C THR A 78 5.19 -20.49 -16.16
N PHE A 79 5.92 -19.75 -17.00
CA PHE A 79 6.61 -18.52 -16.60
C PHE A 79 5.63 -17.48 -16.04
N THR A 80 4.53 -17.22 -16.76
CA THR A 80 3.51 -16.25 -16.35
C THR A 80 2.87 -16.64 -15.01
N CYS A 81 2.52 -17.92 -14.83
CA CYS A 81 1.97 -18.41 -13.56
C CYS A 81 2.93 -18.24 -12.38
N VAL A 82 4.21 -18.58 -12.55
CA VAL A 82 5.23 -18.38 -11.50
C VAL A 82 5.39 -16.91 -11.18
N LEU A 83 5.44 -16.05 -12.21
CA LEU A 83 5.59 -14.61 -12.04
C LEU A 83 4.41 -14.01 -11.27
N ILE A 84 3.17 -14.37 -11.62
CA ILE A 84 1.96 -13.92 -10.93
C ILE A 84 1.99 -14.32 -9.45
N ARG A 85 2.39 -15.55 -9.11
CA ARG A 85 2.49 -16.00 -7.71
C ARG A 85 3.52 -15.17 -6.94
N GLN A 86 4.69 -14.91 -7.52
CA GLN A 86 5.71 -14.07 -6.88
C GLN A 86 5.23 -12.62 -6.68
N ILE A 87 4.48 -12.06 -7.64
CA ILE A 87 3.87 -10.73 -7.52
C ILE A 87 2.80 -10.70 -6.43
N ASP A 88 1.96 -11.73 -6.34
CA ASP A 88 0.93 -11.79 -5.29
C ASP A 88 1.58 -11.85 -3.91
N GLU A 89 2.62 -12.68 -3.72
CA GLU A 89 3.39 -12.71 -2.49
C GLU A 89 4.04 -11.36 -2.16
N ALA A 90 4.66 -10.70 -3.14
CA ALA A 90 5.25 -9.38 -2.98
C ALA A 90 4.18 -8.32 -2.65
N THR A 91 3.03 -8.38 -3.30
CA THR A 91 1.88 -7.49 -3.07
C THR A 91 1.31 -7.70 -1.66
N GLN A 92 1.20 -8.95 -1.20
CA GLN A 92 0.81 -9.28 0.16
C GLN A 92 1.83 -8.78 1.19
N LYS A 93 3.14 -8.87 0.92
CA LYS A 93 4.19 -8.31 1.79
C LYS A 93 4.11 -6.78 1.86
N ILE A 94 3.85 -6.11 0.74
CA ILE A 94 3.64 -4.65 0.71
C ILE A 94 2.38 -4.27 1.49
N LYS A 95 1.28 -5.02 1.36
CA LYS A 95 0.04 -4.82 2.14
C LYS A 95 0.23 -5.10 3.65
N LYS A 96 1.04 -6.09 4.01
CA LYS A 96 1.37 -6.46 5.40
C LYS A 96 2.47 -5.60 6.04
N SER A 97 3.12 -4.71 5.29
CA SER A 97 4.13 -3.77 5.78
C SER A 97 3.61 -3.03 7.03
N PRO A 98 4.40 -2.94 8.12
CA PRO A 98 3.89 -2.86 9.48
C PRO A 98 3.16 -1.53 9.71
N ARG A 99 1.82 -1.60 9.72
CA ARG A 99 0.96 -0.50 10.15
C ARG A 99 0.79 -0.45 11.67
N ASN A 100 1.67 -1.04 12.47
CA ASN A 100 1.54 -0.92 13.92
C ASN A 100 2.82 -1.25 14.71
N GLY A 101 3.78 -0.32 14.73
CA GLY A 101 4.94 -0.38 15.63
C GLY A 101 4.71 0.23 17.02
N ASN A 102 3.47 0.59 17.41
CA ASN A 102 3.26 1.38 18.63
C ASN A 102 2.09 0.95 19.54
N SER A 103 1.49 -0.23 19.35
CA SER A 103 0.41 -0.70 20.24
C SER A 103 0.83 -1.73 21.30
N LYS A 104 2.14 -1.95 21.52
CA LYS A 104 2.63 -2.91 22.53
C LYS A 104 3.66 -2.34 23.52
N ARG A 105 3.76 -1.01 23.66
CA ARG A 105 4.53 -0.37 24.74
C ARG A 105 3.58 0.42 25.62
N GLY A 106 3.18 -0.17 26.74
CA GLY A 106 2.36 0.50 27.76
C GLY A 106 1.13 -0.31 28.17
N HIS A 107 1.33 -1.49 28.74
CA HIS A 107 0.50 -2.07 29.80
C HIS A 107 1.21 -3.33 30.30
N LYS A 108 2.23 -3.11 31.12
CA LYS A 108 2.62 -4.00 32.21
C LYS A 108 2.83 -3.11 33.42
#